data_AF-A0A139WPX7-F1
#
_entry.id   AF-A0A139WPX7-F1
#
_cell.length_a   1.000
_cell.length_b   1.000
_cell.length_c   1.000
_cell.angle_alpha   90.00
_cell.angle_beta   90.00
_cell.angle_gamma   90.00
#
_symmetry.space_group_name_H-M   'P 1'
#
loop_
_entity.id
_entity.type
_entity.pdbx_description
1 polymer ?
#
loop_
_entity_poly.entity_id
_entity_poly.type
_entity_poly.pdbx_seq_one_letter_code
_entity_poly.pdbx_strand_id
1 'polypeptide(L)'
;MNKQEAAEFLGVSVRSLERFVQQGKISVRYEKGKTRPTANFDETELAAFKEELNQPSYKPAVESCQIASVEHGQKDTADSQTEDLADFDENPTEVSRQITTVEHSQQDTEVYRVGEIAEFGENPSVIERLSAVIEAMLTRTGDDRVRVGEKLLLTIAEAQELTGLPRQLLRDAITEGTLKAKVIGRSWRIKRSDLEEFVDKLF
;
A
#
# COMPACT_ATOMS: atom_id res chain seq x y z
N MET A 1 30.42 8.13 -1.81
CA MET A 1 30.38 6.73 -1.30
C MET A 1 29.49 5.87 -2.16
N ASN A 2 29.82 4.59 -2.34
CA ASN A 2 28.94 3.65 -3.05
C ASN A 2 27.76 3.20 -2.16
N LYS A 3 26.72 2.62 -2.76
CA LYS A 3 25.48 2.24 -2.08
C LYS A 3 25.67 1.26 -0.91
N GLN A 4 26.60 0.30 -1.05
CA GLN A 4 26.89 -0.67 0.01
C GLN A 4 27.63 -0.01 1.18
N GLU A 5 28.68 0.75 0.89
CA GLU A 5 29.46 1.49 1.89
C GLU A 5 28.59 2.47 2.68
N ALA A 6 27.66 3.16 2.01
CA ALA A 6 26.72 4.08 2.67
C ALA A 6 25.77 3.37 3.65
N ALA A 7 25.34 2.15 3.30
CA ALA A 7 24.48 1.34 4.17
C ALA A 7 25.25 0.86 5.40
N GLU A 8 26.49 0.39 5.21
CA GLU A 8 27.40 0.00 6.28
C GLU A 8 27.73 1.16 7.21
N PHE A 9 27.97 2.37 6.67
CA PHE A 9 28.29 3.56 7.45
C PHE A 9 27.16 3.95 8.42
N LEU A 10 25.91 3.85 7.97
CA LEU A 10 24.72 4.09 8.78
C LEU A 10 24.38 2.92 9.72
N GLY A 11 24.96 1.74 9.51
CA GLY A 11 24.59 0.51 10.23
C GLY A 11 23.19 0.00 9.87
N VAL A 12 22.71 0.27 8.64
CA VAL A 12 21.36 -0.11 8.18
C VAL A 12 21.44 -0.99 6.93
N SER A 13 20.34 -1.67 6.60
CA SER A 13 20.26 -2.45 5.36
C SER A 13 20.27 -1.54 4.12
N VAL A 14 20.77 -2.05 2.99
CA VAL A 14 20.72 -1.37 1.67
C VAL A 14 19.28 -0.95 1.31
N ARG A 15 18.29 -1.77 1.68
CA ARG A 15 16.87 -1.48 1.44
C ARG A 15 16.35 -0.33 2.32
N SER A 16 16.83 -0.23 3.55
CA SER A 16 16.52 0.88 4.44
C SER A 16 17.12 2.19 3.91
N LEU A 17 18.36 2.15 3.42
CA LEU A 17 19.01 3.29 2.77
C LEU A 17 18.19 3.80 1.58
N GLU A 18 17.77 2.91 0.67
CA GLU A 18 16.89 3.28 -0.45
C GLU A 18 15.58 3.92 0.00
N ARG A 19 15.01 3.44 1.10
CA ARG A 19 13.77 3.99 1.65
C ARG A 19 13.97 5.42 2.16
N PHE A 20 15.10 5.71 2.82
CA PHE A 20 15.42 7.07 3.28
C PHE A 20 15.64 8.03 2.10
N VAL A 21 16.22 7.54 1.01
CA VAL A 21 16.32 8.28 -0.26
C VAL A 21 14.93 8.57 -0.84
N GLN A 22 14.03 7.58 -0.87
CA GLN A 22 12.65 7.76 -1.33
C GLN A 22 11.84 8.72 -0.45
N GLN A 23 12.16 8.79 0.84
CA GLN A 23 11.59 9.74 1.79
C GLN A 23 12.20 11.15 1.66
N GLY A 24 13.24 11.33 0.84
CA GLY A 24 13.94 12.61 0.67
C GLY A 24 14.85 12.99 1.85
N LYS A 25 15.20 12.04 2.73
CA LYS A 25 16.04 12.30 3.90
C LYS A 25 17.54 12.31 3.59
N ILE A 26 17.95 11.57 2.55
CA ILE A 26 19.34 11.46 2.10
C ILE A 26 19.33 11.72 0.60
N SER A 27 20.23 12.57 0.10
CA SER A 27 20.34 12.82 -1.34
C SER A 27 21.12 11.70 -2.05
N VAL A 28 20.82 11.49 -3.33
CA VAL A 28 21.56 10.56 -4.20
C VAL A 28 21.91 11.24 -5.49
N ARG A 29 23.20 11.19 -5.84
CA ARG A 29 23.69 11.61 -7.14
C ARG A 29 23.95 10.38 -7.99
N TYR A 30 23.36 10.34 -9.18
CA TYR A 30 23.62 9.26 -10.13
C TYR A 30 24.68 9.69 -11.11
N GLU A 31 25.84 9.04 -11.06
CA GLU A 31 26.92 9.25 -12.01
C GLU A 31 26.82 8.23 -13.16
N LYS A 32 27.10 8.67 -14.39
CA LYS A 32 27.06 7.81 -15.58
C LYS A 32 28.24 6.82 -15.54
N GLY A 33 27.96 5.58 -15.15
CA GLY A 33 28.91 4.47 -15.31
C GLY A 33 28.91 3.93 -16.74
N LYS A 34 29.95 3.15 -17.08
CA LYS A 34 30.12 2.53 -18.42
C LYS A 34 28.99 1.58 -18.82
N THR A 35 28.34 0.94 -17.84
CA THR A 35 27.30 -0.08 -18.07
C THR A 35 25.98 0.25 -17.40
N ARG A 36 26.01 0.88 -16.22
CA ARG A 36 24.84 1.31 -15.45
C ARG A 36 25.18 2.58 -14.67
N PRO A 37 24.20 3.46 -14.38
CA PRO A 37 24.44 4.59 -13.47
C PRO A 37 24.83 4.07 -12.08
N THR A 38 25.84 4.69 -11.48
CA THR A 38 26.31 4.37 -10.13
C THR A 38 25.77 5.41 -9.16
N ALA A 39 25.19 4.97 -8.05
CA ALA A 39 24.70 5.85 -7.00
C ALA A 39 25.88 6.30 -6.13
N ASN A 40 26.15 7.60 -6.12
CA ASN A 40 27.16 8.24 -5.29
C ASN A 40 26.44 9.04 -4.19
N PHE A 41 26.79 8.74 -2.94
CA PHE A 41 26.24 9.36 -1.74
C PHE A 41 27.26 10.31 -1.12
N ASP A 42 26.79 11.46 -0.64
CA ASP A 42 27.60 12.47 0.03
C ASP A 42 27.81 12.08 1.51
N GLU A 43 29.07 11.92 1.94
CA GLU A 43 29.44 11.43 3.27
C GLU A 43 28.99 12.37 4.39
N THR A 44 29.00 13.68 4.13
CA THR A 44 28.58 14.71 5.09
C THR A 44 27.09 14.59 5.46
N GLU A 45 26.24 14.28 4.48
CA GLU A 45 24.81 14.10 4.71
C GLU A 45 24.53 12.80 5.48
N LEU A 46 25.25 11.73 5.14
CA LEU A 46 25.18 10.45 5.85
C LEU A 46 25.57 10.59 7.33
N ALA A 47 26.59 11.38 7.64
CA ALA A 47 27.01 11.66 9.01
C ALA A 47 25.94 12.41 9.81
N ALA A 48 25.35 13.47 9.25
CA ALA A 48 24.26 14.20 9.88
C ALA A 48 23.04 13.30 10.13
N PHE A 49 22.70 12.45 9.16
CA PHE A 49 21.57 11.53 9.29
C PHE A 49 21.82 10.42 10.33
N LYS A 50 23.07 9.97 10.49
CA LYS A 50 23.46 9.02 11.54
C LYS A 50 23.24 9.60 12.93
N GLU A 51 23.47 10.89 13.12
CA GLU A 51 23.19 11.58 14.38
C GLU A 51 21.68 11.68 14.65
N GLU A 52 20.86 11.96 13.62
CA GLU A 52 19.40 11.96 13.74
C GLU A 52 18.85 10.59 14.15
N LEU A 53 19.35 9.51 13.55
CA LEU A 53 18.92 8.14 13.88
C LEU A 53 19.25 7.74 15.32
N ASN A 54 20.32 8.27 15.90
CA ASN A 54 20.72 7.98 17.28
C ASN A 54 19.90 8.78 18.32
N GLN A 55 19.02 9.68 17.90
CA GLN A 55 18.13 10.34 18.84
C GLN A 55 17.09 9.34 19.36
N PRO A 56 16.95 9.18 20.69
CA PRO A 56 15.93 8.30 21.25
C PRO A 56 14.55 8.85 20.86
N SER A 57 13.87 8.11 19.98
CA SER A 57 12.49 8.40 19.62
C SER A 57 11.61 8.17 20.86
N TYR A 58 11.19 9.25 21.50
CA TYR A 58 10.21 9.21 22.58
C TYR A 58 8.88 8.73 22.00
N LYS A 59 8.50 7.50 22.35
CA LYS A 59 7.17 6.99 22.03
C LYS A 59 6.16 7.82 22.81
N PRO A 60 5.11 8.38 22.17
CA PRO A 60 4.00 8.94 22.93
C PRO A 60 3.42 7.83 23.81
N ALA A 61 3.11 8.17 25.06
CA ALA A 61 2.44 7.28 26.00
C ALA A 61 1.05 6.95 25.45
N VAL A 62 0.95 5.86 24.68
CA VAL A 62 -0.33 5.28 24.30
C VAL A 62 -0.80 4.48 25.51
N GLU A 63 -1.80 5.00 26.19
CA GLU A 63 -2.53 4.29 27.24
C GLU A 63 -3.05 2.98 26.65
N SER A 64 -2.53 1.87 27.16
CA SER A 64 -2.98 0.53 26.82
C SER A 64 -4.41 0.33 27.32
N CYS A 65 -5.40 0.52 26.45
CA CYS A 65 -6.74 -0.03 26.64
C CYS A 65 -6.62 -1.56 26.76
N GLN A 66 -6.72 -2.05 27.98
CA GLN A 66 -6.72 -3.46 28.32
C GLN A 66 -7.97 -4.11 27.73
N ILE A 67 -7.78 -5.02 26.77
CA ILE A 67 -8.81 -5.96 26.35
C ILE A 67 -8.58 -7.22 27.16
N ALA A 68 -9.59 -7.62 27.94
CA ALA A 68 -9.54 -8.73 28.87
C ALA A 68 -9.16 -10.05 28.19
N SER A 69 -8.31 -10.79 28.89
CA SER A 69 -7.76 -12.10 28.56
C SER A 69 -8.84 -13.15 28.29
N VAL A 70 -8.71 -13.88 27.17
CA VAL A 70 -9.23 -15.24 27.05
C VAL A 70 -8.01 -16.15 26.98
N GLU A 71 -7.83 -16.92 28.04
CA GLU A 71 -6.80 -17.93 28.21
C GLU A 71 -6.98 -19.05 27.18
N HIS A 72 -5.90 -19.52 26.55
CA HIS A 72 -5.76 -20.93 26.14
C HIS A 72 -4.29 -21.32 26.03
N GLY A 73 -3.84 -22.12 27.01
CA GLY A 73 -3.28 -23.45 26.77
C GLY A 73 -1.88 -23.56 26.19
N GLN A 74 -0.92 -23.77 27.08
CA GLN A 74 0.43 -24.27 26.82
C GLN A 74 0.42 -25.63 26.08
N LYS A 75 1.36 -25.83 25.15
CA LYS A 75 2.01 -27.13 24.98
C LYS A 75 3.42 -26.96 24.42
N ASP A 76 4.38 -27.36 25.25
CA ASP A 76 5.80 -27.49 24.95
C ASP A 76 6.04 -28.50 23.83
N THR A 77 7.05 -28.27 22.98
CA THR A 77 8.01 -29.29 22.54
C THR A 77 9.24 -28.58 21.98
N ALA A 78 10.38 -28.93 22.55
CA ALA A 78 11.70 -28.47 22.16
C ALA A 78 12.22 -29.21 20.91
N ASP A 79 13.12 -28.51 20.21
CA ASP A 79 14.46 -28.96 19.82
C ASP A 79 14.79 -29.14 18.32
N SER A 80 15.98 -28.61 17.99
CA SER A 80 16.92 -28.90 16.88
C SER A 80 16.53 -28.48 15.43
N GLN A 81 17.24 -27.53 14.79
CA GLN A 81 18.48 -27.70 13.97
C GLN A 81 18.25 -28.71 12.81
N THR A 82 18.46 -28.45 11.51
CA THR A 82 19.63 -27.92 10.77
C THR A 82 19.26 -27.81 9.27
N GLU A 83 19.83 -26.82 8.58
CA GLU A 83 20.40 -26.78 7.21
C GLU A 83 19.66 -27.20 5.92
N ASP A 84 20.06 -26.47 4.86
CA ASP A 84 20.15 -26.79 3.43
C ASP A 84 18.99 -26.52 2.45
N LEU A 85 19.15 -25.36 1.77
CA LEU A 85 19.39 -25.22 0.32
C LEU A 85 18.80 -26.29 -0.62
N ALA A 86 17.87 -25.88 -1.48
CA ALA A 86 18.18 -25.47 -2.87
C ALA A 86 16.90 -25.33 -3.74
N ASP A 87 17.01 -24.41 -4.71
CA ASP A 87 16.34 -24.37 -6.02
C ASP A 87 14.82 -24.53 -6.14
N PHE A 88 14.15 -23.42 -6.42
CA PHE A 88 13.22 -23.41 -7.56
C PHE A 88 13.21 -22.07 -8.29
N ASP A 89 13.31 -22.22 -9.59
CA ASP A 89 13.63 -21.28 -10.65
C ASP A 89 12.39 -20.52 -11.18
N GLU A 90 12.66 -19.47 -11.95
CA GLU A 90 11.79 -18.74 -12.89
C GLU A 90 10.72 -17.75 -12.40
N ASN A 91 11.11 -16.47 -12.47
CA ASN A 91 10.56 -15.40 -13.34
C ASN A 91 9.06 -15.40 -13.69
N PRO A 92 8.37 -14.25 -13.57
CA PRO A 92 8.32 -13.38 -14.77
C PRO A 92 8.28 -11.86 -14.50
N THR A 93 9.16 -11.17 -15.21
CA THR A 93 8.97 -9.94 -16.02
C THR A 93 7.66 -9.15 -15.85
N GLU A 94 7.73 -7.99 -15.17
CA GLU A 94 6.74 -6.91 -15.28
C GLU A 94 7.25 -5.75 -16.16
N VAL A 95 6.57 -5.60 -17.30
CA VAL A 95 5.97 -4.38 -17.87
C VAL A 95 6.77 -3.07 -17.80
N SER A 96 7.32 -2.72 -18.97
CA SER A 96 7.76 -1.38 -19.34
C SER A 96 6.55 -0.45 -19.54
N ARG A 97 6.46 0.64 -18.78
CA ARG A 97 5.64 1.82 -19.14
C ARG A 97 6.50 3.06 -18.99
N GLN A 98 6.77 3.66 -20.14
CA GLN A 98 7.49 4.91 -20.34
C GLN A 98 6.66 6.06 -19.78
N ILE A 99 7.29 7.00 -19.06
CA ILE A 99 6.68 8.29 -18.77
C ILE A 99 7.63 9.37 -19.29
N THR A 100 7.10 10.12 -20.25
CA THR A 100 7.71 11.24 -20.96
C THR A 100 8.00 12.40 -20.00
N THR A 101 9.23 12.89 -20.03
CA THR A 101 9.68 14.13 -19.39
C THR A 101 8.89 15.33 -19.93
N VAL A 102 8.30 16.12 -19.02
CA VAL A 102 7.83 17.48 -19.33
C VAL A 102 8.63 18.42 -18.44
N GLU A 103 9.46 19.24 -19.07
CA GLU A 103 10.13 20.36 -18.43
C GLU A 103 9.10 21.43 -18.05
N HIS A 104 9.20 21.97 -16.83
CA HIS A 104 8.51 23.20 -16.46
C HIS A 104 9.53 24.22 -15.97
N SER A 105 9.71 25.23 -16.81
CA SER A 105 10.41 26.47 -16.57
C SER A 105 9.68 27.31 -15.52
N GLN A 106 10.45 27.69 -14.49
CA GLN A 106 10.46 29.00 -13.79
C GLN A 106 9.27 29.93 -14.05
N GLN A 107 8.44 30.21 -13.03
CA GLN A 107 7.89 31.54 -12.80
C GLN A 107 7.77 31.85 -11.30
N ASP A 108 8.07 33.12 -11.02
CA ASP A 108 8.22 33.84 -9.76
C ASP A 108 7.34 33.47 -8.56
N THR A 109 8.01 33.43 -7.41
CA THR A 109 7.48 33.70 -6.08
C THR A 109 6.98 35.15 -5.98
N GLU A 110 5.67 35.34 -5.85
CA GLU A 110 5.10 36.56 -5.27
C GLU A 110 4.51 36.25 -3.89
N VAL A 111 5.11 36.87 -2.86
CA VAL A 111 4.74 36.75 -1.46
C VAL A 111 3.48 37.60 -1.22
N TYR A 112 2.32 36.96 -1.04
CA TYR A 112 1.12 37.67 -0.62
C TYR A 112 1.18 37.99 0.89
N ARG A 113 1.05 39.29 1.19
CA ARG A 113 0.92 39.83 2.54
C ARG A 113 -0.33 39.28 3.22
N VAL A 114 -0.15 38.90 4.49
CA VAL A 114 -1.22 38.70 5.45
C VAL A 114 -1.91 40.05 5.69
N GLY A 115 -3.18 40.17 5.30
CA GLY A 115 -4.02 41.29 5.67
C GLY A 115 -5.18 41.59 4.72
N GLU A 116 -6.15 40.67 4.59
CA GLU A 116 -7.57 40.97 4.32
C GLU A 116 -8.37 39.65 4.25
N ILE A 117 -8.93 39.22 5.37
CA ILE A 117 -9.95 38.17 5.44
C ILE A 117 -11.32 38.85 5.51
N ALA A 118 -11.78 39.39 4.38
CA ALA A 118 -13.09 40.03 4.32
C ALA A 118 -13.73 40.01 2.93
N GLU A 119 -13.79 38.85 2.24
CA GLU A 119 -14.71 38.70 1.10
C GLU A 119 -14.97 37.25 0.67
N PHE A 120 -15.37 36.39 1.62
CA PHE A 120 -15.88 35.03 1.33
C PHE A 120 -17.35 35.08 0.88
N GLY A 121 -17.65 35.84 -0.18
CA GLY A 121 -19.03 36.09 -0.63
C GLY A 121 -19.34 35.74 -2.09
N GLU A 122 -18.41 35.92 -3.03
CA GLU A 122 -18.82 36.09 -4.44
C GLU A 122 -17.86 35.46 -5.47
N ASN A 123 -17.42 34.21 -5.26
CA ASN A 123 -16.80 33.44 -6.34
C ASN A 123 -17.61 32.17 -6.63
N PRO A 124 -18.80 32.28 -7.29
CA PRO A 124 -19.57 31.11 -7.75
C PRO A 124 -18.71 30.18 -8.63
N SER A 125 -17.66 30.72 -9.28
CA SER A 125 -16.75 29.94 -10.12
C SER A 125 -15.92 28.90 -9.35
N VAL A 126 -15.56 29.13 -8.08
CA VAL A 126 -14.75 28.16 -7.31
C VAL A 126 -15.63 27.00 -6.86
N ILE A 127 -16.85 27.29 -6.43
CA ILE A 127 -17.82 26.26 -6.04
C ILE A 127 -18.22 25.44 -7.27
N GLU A 128 -18.50 26.06 -8.40
CA GLU A 128 -18.80 25.35 -9.66
C GLU A 128 -17.62 24.48 -10.12
N ARG A 129 -16.38 24.97 -10.00
CA ARG A 129 -15.18 24.18 -10.32
C ARG A 129 -15.00 22.99 -9.39
N LEU A 130 -15.20 23.18 -8.08
CA LEU A 130 -15.13 22.09 -7.11
C LEU A 130 -16.24 21.06 -7.33
N SER A 131 -17.46 21.50 -7.60
CA SER A 131 -18.58 20.62 -7.97
C SER A 131 -18.28 19.84 -9.24
N ALA A 132 -17.76 20.48 -10.29
CA ALA A 132 -17.38 19.81 -11.54
C ALA A 132 -16.25 18.80 -11.33
N VAL A 133 -15.28 19.08 -10.46
CA VAL A 133 -14.21 18.13 -10.11
C VAL A 133 -14.77 16.94 -9.33
N ILE A 134 -15.67 17.17 -8.36
CA ILE A 134 -16.31 16.09 -7.60
C ILE A 134 -17.17 15.22 -8.51
N GLU A 135 -17.98 15.80 -9.40
CA GLU A 135 -18.75 15.04 -10.40
C GLU A 135 -17.83 14.27 -11.35
N ALA A 136 -16.73 14.86 -11.81
CA ALA A 136 -15.75 14.18 -12.64
C ALA A 136 -15.02 13.04 -11.90
N MET A 137 -14.80 13.16 -10.59
CA MET A 137 -14.22 12.10 -9.78
C MET A 137 -15.23 10.98 -9.51
N LEU A 138 -16.48 11.32 -9.17
CA LEU A 138 -17.54 10.35 -8.91
C LEU A 138 -17.89 9.55 -10.18
N THR A 139 -17.94 10.19 -11.34
CA THR A 139 -18.16 9.53 -12.63
C THR A 139 -16.96 8.69 -13.06
N ARG A 140 -15.72 9.09 -12.75
CA ARG A 140 -14.52 8.31 -13.04
C ARG A 140 -14.34 7.12 -12.09
N THR A 141 -14.88 7.19 -10.88
CA THR A 141 -15.04 6.03 -9.98
C THR A 141 -16.30 5.22 -10.25
N GLY A 142 -17.16 5.70 -11.17
CA GLY A 142 -18.40 5.06 -11.57
C GLY A 142 -18.14 3.85 -12.46
N ASP A 143 -18.14 2.67 -11.84
CA ASP A 143 -18.74 1.45 -12.36
C ASP A 143 -18.68 1.18 -13.88
N ASP A 144 -17.48 0.96 -14.43
CA ASP A 144 -17.30 -0.10 -15.45
C ASP A 144 -17.53 -1.51 -14.85
N ARG A 145 -17.89 -1.55 -13.57
CA ARG A 145 -18.27 -2.72 -12.82
C ARG A 145 -19.75 -2.97 -13.08
N VAL A 146 -20.02 -3.99 -13.89
CA VAL A 146 -21.33 -4.68 -13.93
C VAL A 146 -21.91 -4.73 -12.51
N ARG A 147 -23.18 -4.33 -12.33
CA ARG A 147 -23.82 -4.31 -11.01
C ARG A 147 -23.59 -5.64 -10.30
N VAL A 148 -23.44 -5.63 -8.99
CA VAL A 148 -23.20 -6.87 -8.22
C VAL A 148 -24.29 -7.91 -8.51
N GLY A 149 -25.53 -7.45 -8.70
CA GLY A 149 -26.70 -8.21 -9.15
C GLY A 149 -26.72 -8.68 -10.62
N GLU A 150 -25.72 -8.35 -11.44
CA GLU A 150 -25.57 -8.82 -12.83
C GLU A 150 -24.27 -9.64 -13.04
N LYS A 151 -23.33 -9.61 -12.10
CA LYS A 151 -22.08 -10.40 -12.15
C LYS A 151 -22.32 -11.90 -11.93
N LEU A 152 -21.79 -12.72 -12.85
CA LEU A 152 -21.81 -14.19 -12.75
C LEU A 152 -20.82 -14.74 -11.71
N LEU A 153 -19.66 -14.09 -11.59
CA LEU A 153 -18.60 -14.44 -10.66
C LEU A 153 -18.45 -13.32 -9.63
N LEU A 154 -18.64 -13.68 -8.37
CA LEU A 154 -18.69 -12.76 -7.24
C LEU A 154 -17.42 -12.92 -6.40
N THR A 155 -16.89 -11.81 -5.91
CA THR A 155 -15.92 -11.79 -4.81
C THR A 155 -16.63 -12.01 -3.47
N ILE A 156 -15.88 -12.32 -2.41
CA ILE A 156 -16.45 -12.48 -1.06
C ILE A 156 -17.17 -11.21 -0.58
N ALA A 157 -16.64 -10.03 -0.94
CA ALA A 157 -17.25 -8.75 -0.58
C ALA A 157 -18.60 -8.56 -1.31
N GLU A 158 -18.64 -8.87 -2.61
CA GLU A 158 -19.86 -8.80 -3.41
C GLU A 158 -20.90 -9.84 -2.98
N ALA A 159 -20.46 -11.05 -2.59
CA ALA A 159 -21.33 -12.08 -2.04
C ALA A 159 -21.97 -11.64 -0.71
N GLN A 160 -21.21 -10.95 0.15
CA GLN A 160 -21.76 -10.31 1.36
C GLN A 160 -22.80 -9.24 1.01
N GLU A 161 -22.53 -8.38 0.03
CA GLU A 161 -23.47 -7.34 -0.37
C GLU A 161 -24.78 -7.92 -0.96
N LEU A 162 -24.68 -9.05 -1.65
CA LEU A 162 -25.83 -9.72 -2.27
C LEU A 162 -26.66 -10.51 -1.25
N THR A 163 -26.03 -11.23 -0.34
CA THR A 163 -26.71 -12.17 0.60
C THR A 163 -26.91 -11.61 2.00
N GLY A 164 -26.17 -10.55 2.38
CA GLY A 164 -26.11 -10.05 3.74
C GLY A 164 -25.29 -10.92 4.72
N LEU A 165 -24.67 -12.02 4.25
CA LEU A 165 -23.89 -12.91 5.10
C LEU A 165 -22.50 -12.35 5.46
N PRO A 166 -21.99 -12.59 6.68
CA PRO A 166 -20.68 -12.10 7.08
C PRO A 166 -19.53 -12.76 6.30
N ARG A 167 -18.46 -11.99 6.01
CA ARG A 167 -17.30 -12.47 5.23
C ARG A 167 -16.60 -13.68 5.84
N GLN A 168 -16.62 -13.83 7.16
CA GLN A 168 -16.00 -14.96 7.84
C GLN A 168 -16.76 -16.25 7.51
N LEU A 169 -18.08 -16.26 7.69
CA LEU A 169 -18.91 -17.42 7.35
C LEU A 169 -18.75 -17.84 5.88
N LEU A 170 -18.69 -16.88 4.94
CA LEU A 170 -18.43 -17.19 3.54
C LEU A 170 -17.02 -17.77 3.32
N ARG A 171 -16.02 -17.32 4.08
CA ARG A 171 -14.67 -17.90 3.99
C ARG A 171 -14.62 -19.30 4.57
N ASP A 172 -15.22 -19.48 5.73
CA ASP A 172 -15.24 -20.75 6.45
C ASP A 172 -15.95 -21.80 5.60
N ALA A 173 -17.10 -21.45 5.00
CA ALA A 173 -17.81 -22.30 4.05
C ALA A 173 -16.98 -22.69 2.81
N ILE A 174 -16.12 -21.79 2.32
CA ILE A 174 -15.21 -22.10 1.21
C ILE A 174 -14.09 -23.04 1.68
N THR A 175 -13.54 -22.83 2.87
CA THR A 175 -12.49 -23.71 3.43
C THR A 175 -13.01 -25.09 3.81
N GLU A 176 -14.25 -25.17 4.29
CA GLU A 176 -14.97 -26.41 4.57
C GLU A 176 -15.42 -27.12 3.28
N GLY A 177 -15.41 -26.42 2.14
CA GLY A 177 -15.80 -26.94 0.84
C GLY A 177 -17.32 -27.04 0.64
N THR A 178 -18.13 -26.43 1.52
CA THR A 178 -19.58 -26.37 1.37
C THR A 178 -19.99 -25.39 0.28
N LEU A 179 -19.22 -24.31 0.08
CA LEU A 179 -19.40 -23.34 -0.99
C LEU A 179 -18.30 -23.49 -2.05
N LYS A 180 -18.70 -23.73 -3.30
CA LYS A 180 -17.75 -23.86 -4.42
C LYS A 180 -17.18 -22.50 -4.79
N ALA A 181 -15.87 -22.34 -4.62
CA ALA A 181 -15.14 -21.16 -5.06
C ALA A 181 -13.82 -21.52 -5.73
N LYS A 182 -13.34 -20.65 -6.61
CA LYS A 182 -12.04 -20.77 -7.28
C LYS A 182 -11.17 -19.56 -6.98
N VAL A 183 -9.89 -19.79 -6.65
CA VAL A 183 -8.91 -18.70 -6.55
C VAL A 183 -8.61 -18.19 -7.97
N ILE A 184 -8.86 -16.90 -8.21
CA ILE A 184 -8.44 -16.20 -9.43
C ILE A 184 -7.58 -15.01 -9.01
N GLY A 185 -6.28 -15.08 -9.32
CA GLY A 185 -5.28 -14.14 -8.82
C GLY A 185 -5.11 -14.27 -7.31
N ARG A 186 -5.41 -13.20 -6.57
CA ARG A 186 -5.25 -13.12 -5.09
C ARG A 186 -6.55 -13.32 -4.30
N SER A 187 -7.64 -13.68 -4.97
CA SER A 187 -8.98 -13.63 -4.35
C SER A 187 -9.87 -14.77 -4.83
N TRP A 188 -10.77 -15.23 -3.95
CA TRP A 188 -11.79 -16.21 -4.31
C TRP A 188 -12.87 -15.59 -5.22
N ARG A 189 -13.32 -16.41 -6.18
CA ARG A 189 -14.45 -16.14 -7.06
C ARG A 189 -15.48 -17.24 -6.87
N ILE A 190 -16.68 -16.85 -6.53
CA ILE A 190 -17.82 -17.71 -6.23
C ILE A 190 -18.80 -17.53 -7.39
N LYS A 191 -19.38 -18.61 -7.91
CA LYS A 191 -20.46 -18.49 -8.90
C LYS A 191 -21.73 -18.08 -8.18
N ARG A 192 -22.55 -17.23 -8.80
CA ARG A 192 -23.84 -16.84 -8.21
C ARG A 192 -24.72 -18.05 -7.89
N SER A 193 -24.87 -18.99 -8.82
CA SER A 193 -25.73 -20.17 -8.61
C SER A 193 -25.29 -20.99 -7.39
N ASP A 194 -23.99 -21.22 -7.22
CA ASP A 194 -23.47 -21.95 -6.05
C ASP A 194 -23.71 -21.17 -4.73
N LEU A 195 -23.70 -19.83 -4.78
CA LEU A 195 -24.00 -18.99 -3.61
C LEU A 195 -25.48 -19.02 -3.25
N GLU A 196 -26.37 -18.97 -4.24
CA GLU A 196 -27.83 -19.08 -4.03
C GLU A 196 -28.19 -20.47 -3.45
N GLU A 197 -27.66 -21.55 -4.04
CA GLU A 197 -27.83 -22.91 -3.51
C GLU A 197 -27.34 -23.05 -2.06
N PHE A 198 -26.25 -22.36 -1.70
CA PHE A 198 -25.73 -22.36 -0.34
C PHE A 198 -26.67 -21.62 0.65
N VAL A 199 -27.22 -20.48 0.24
CA VAL A 199 -28.17 -19.72 1.06
C VAL A 199 -29.46 -20.51 1.26
N ASP A 200 -29.99 -21.14 0.21
CA ASP A 200 -31.19 -21.97 0.25
C ASP A 200 -31.00 -23.24 1.10
N LYS A 201 -29.77 -23.70 1.29
CA LYS A 201 -29.45 -24.82 2.19
C LYS A 201 -29.38 -24.40 3.66
N LEU A 202 -29.12 -23.12 3.93
CA LEU A 202 -28.93 -22.58 5.27
C LEU A 202 -30.26 -22.18 5.94
N PHE A 203 -31.26 -21.80 5.14
CA PHE A 203 -32.59 -21.33 5.59
C PHE A 203 -33.71 -22.25 5.11
#